data_AF-A0A259PZZ8-F1
#
_entry.id   AF-A0A259PZZ8-F1
#
_cell.length_a   1.000
_cell.length_b   1.000
_cell.length_c   1.000
_cell.angle_alpha   90.00
_cell.angle_beta   90.00
_cell.angle_gamma   90.00
#
_symmetry.space_group_name_H-M   'P 1'
#
loop_
_entity.id
_entity.type
_entity.pdbx_description
1 polymer ?
#
loop_
_entity_poly.entity_id
_entity_poly.type
_entity_poly.pdbx_seq_one_letter_code
_entity_poly.pdbx_strand_id
1 'polypeptide(L)'
;MPLSQSFAAYLRRFDYAERQAMKIGVAEALDLYAARLHELDRSKLIITLCPHYDRAEIARLFLTLEGFQSRYLNEGMLGLVDALRGDKARDLMRRLSGQS
;
A
#
# COMPACT_ATOMS: atom_id res chain seq x y z
N MET A 1 22.42 1.17 -10.89
CA MET A 1 21.88 0.57 -12.13
C MET A 1 22.85 0.86 -13.26
N PRO A 2 23.38 -0.15 -13.99
CA PRO A 2 24.22 0.13 -15.14
C PRO A 2 23.34 0.65 -16.29
N LEU A 3 23.74 1.79 -16.85
CA LEU A 3 23.16 2.42 -18.02
C LEU A 3 23.62 1.66 -19.28
N SER A 4 22.74 0.82 -19.88
CA SER A 4 22.73 0.46 -21.32
C SER A 4 22.00 -0.86 -21.69
N GLN A 5 21.23 -1.49 -20.80
CA GLN A 5 20.47 -2.69 -21.22
C GLN A 5 19.09 -2.30 -21.74
N SER A 6 18.67 -2.90 -22.87
CA SER A 6 17.30 -2.74 -23.35
C SER A 6 16.32 -3.36 -22.35
N PHE A 7 15.12 -2.79 -22.23
CA PHE A 7 14.09 -3.32 -21.33
C PHE A 7 13.75 -4.79 -21.64
N ALA A 8 13.77 -5.17 -22.93
CA ALA A 8 13.60 -6.56 -23.36
C ALA A 8 14.72 -7.49 -22.84
N ALA A 9 15.98 -7.04 -22.82
CA ALA A 9 17.08 -7.81 -22.26
C ALA A 9 16.95 -7.98 -20.74
N TYR A 10 16.47 -6.94 -20.04
CA TYR A 10 16.14 -7.03 -18.62
C TYR A 10 15.05 -8.06 -18.34
N LEU A 11 13.92 -8.00 -19.06
CA LEU A 11 12.81 -8.95 -18.83
C LEU A 11 13.20 -10.40 -19.09
N ARG A 12 14.12 -10.67 -20.03
CA ARG A 12 14.60 -12.04 -20.32
C ARG A 12 15.45 -12.65 -19.21
N ARG A 13 16.14 -11.82 -18.41
CA ARG A 13 16.97 -12.29 -17.29
C ARG A 13 16.29 -12.21 -15.93
N PHE A 14 15.15 -11.51 -15.85
CA PHE A 14 14.45 -11.29 -14.59
C PHE A 14 13.95 -12.62 -14.02
N ASP A 15 14.64 -13.12 -13.02
CA ASP A 15 14.42 -14.44 -12.43
C ASP A 15 13.77 -14.35 -11.03
N TYR A 16 13.61 -15.50 -10.37
CA TYR A 16 13.03 -15.56 -9.04
C TYR A 16 13.92 -14.91 -7.97
N ALA A 17 15.24 -15.02 -8.10
CA ALA A 17 16.19 -14.44 -7.14
C ALA A 17 16.16 -12.91 -7.22
N GLU A 18 16.15 -12.36 -8.43
CA GLU A 18 16.00 -10.93 -8.66
C GLU A 18 14.65 -10.43 -8.13
N ARG A 19 13.56 -11.18 -8.37
CA ARG A 19 12.25 -10.88 -7.75
C ARG A 19 12.30 -10.87 -6.22
N GLN A 20 12.99 -11.81 -5.58
CA GLN A 20 13.12 -11.82 -4.12
C GLN A 20 13.95 -10.63 -3.62
N ALA A 21 15.04 -10.30 -4.31
CA ALA A 21 15.90 -9.17 -3.96
C ALA A 21 15.19 -7.81 -4.04
N MET A 22 14.11 -7.69 -4.83
CA MET A 22 13.28 -6.48 -4.89
C MET A 22 12.31 -6.33 -3.71
N LYS A 23 12.10 -7.38 -2.89
CA LYS A 23 11.15 -7.32 -1.79
C LYS A 23 11.80 -6.64 -0.59
N ILE A 24 11.13 -5.63 -0.06
CA ILE A 24 11.45 -5.10 1.27
C ILE A 24 11.04 -6.12 2.34
N GLY A 25 11.96 -6.44 3.25
CA GLY A 25 11.67 -7.27 4.41
C GLY A 25 10.85 -6.52 5.47
N VAL A 26 10.17 -7.22 6.36
CA VAL A 26 9.38 -6.57 7.42
C VAL A 26 10.29 -5.77 8.37
N ALA A 27 11.43 -6.32 8.78
CA ALA A 27 12.37 -5.62 9.66
C ALA A 27 12.87 -4.31 9.02
N GLU A 28 13.31 -4.39 7.76
CA GLU A 28 13.74 -3.22 6.99
C GLU A 28 12.62 -2.17 6.84
N ALA A 29 11.39 -2.61 6.61
CA ALA A 29 10.24 -1.70 6.54
C ALA A 29 9.98 -0.98 7.87
N LEU A 30 10.09 -1.67 9.01
CA LEU A 30 9.92 -1.07 10.33
C LEU A 30 11.00 -0.03 10.63
N ASP A 31 12.26 -0.30 10.25
CA ASP A 31 13.36 0.67 10.39
C ASP A 31 13.07 1.95 9.59
N LEU A 32 12.58 1.80 8.35
CA LEU A 32 12.19 2.94 7.51
C LEU A 32 11.00 3.72 8.09
N TYR A 33 10.03 3.05 8.71
CA TYR A 33 8.89 3.71 9.36
C TYR A 33 9.35 4.53 10.58
N ALA A 34 10.16 3.93 11.44
CA ALA A 34 10.68 4.57 12.64
C ALA A 34 11.54 5.81 12.31
N ALA A 35 12.42 5.71 11.31
CA ALA A 35 13.31 6.80 10.91
C ALA A 35 12.57 8.06 10.44
N ARG A 36 11.33 7.94 9.97
CA ARG A 36 10.58 9.01 9.30
C ARG A 36 9.28 9.38 9.99
N LEU A 37 9.08 8.90 11.22
CA LEU A 37 7.85 9.11 11.99
C LEU A 37 7.52 10.60 12.21
N HIS A 38 8.56 11.45 12.28
CA HIS A 38 8.44 12.89 12.46
C HIS A 38 7.80 13.61 11.25
N GLU A 39 7.70 12.97 10.09
CA GLU A 39 7.03 13.54 8.90
C GLU A 39 5.49 13.48 9.02
N LEU A 40 4.97 12.68 9.95
CA LEU A 40 3.53 12.49 10.13
C LEU A 40 2.94 13.44 11.17
N ASP A 41 1.83 14.07 10.80
CA ASP A 41 1.04 14.94 11.67
C ASP A 41 0.20 14.11 12.66
N ARG A 42 0.53 14.22 13.96
CA ARG A 42 -0.13 13.47 15.04
C ARG A 42 -1.59 13.86 15.28
N SER A 43 -2.04 15.00 14.77
CA SER A 43 -3.43 15.45 14.92
C SER A 43 -4.40 14.76 13.96
N LYS A 44 -3.88 14.05 12.95
CA LYS A 44 -4.69 13.45 11.88
C LYS A 44 -4.87 11.96 12.08
N LEU A 45 -6.01 11.48 11.58
CA LEU A 45 -6.24 10.06 11.36
C LEU A 45 -5.36 9.59 10.19
N ILE A 46 -4.44 8.67 10.45
CA ILE A 46 -3.57 8.07 9.42
C ILE A 46 -4.25 6.82 8.86
N ILE A 47 -4.48 6.79 7.56
CA ILE A 47 -5.02 5.61 6.86
C ILE A 47 -3.89 4.94 6.09
N THR A 48 -3.50 3.73 6.49
CA THR A 48 -2.51 2.93 5.77
C THR A 48 -3.17 2.10 4.66
N LEU A 49 -2.46 1.92 3.56
CA LEU A 49 -2.96 1.17 2.41
C LEU A 49 -1.82 0.43 1.69
N CYS A 50 -2.14 -0.72 1.10
CA CYS A 50 -1.27 -1.46 0.21
C CYS A 50 -2.13 -2.17 -0.85
N PRO A 51 -1.55 -2.88 -1.84
CA PRO A 51 -2.34 -3.56 -2.87
C PRO A 51 -3.39 -4.52 -2.31
N HIS A 52 -2.99 -5.35 -1.34
CA HIS A 52 -3.87 -6.16 -0.49
C HIS A 52 -3.93 -5.50 0.90
N TYR A 53 -3.70 -6.21 1.99
CA TYR A 53 -3.84 -5.63 3.33
C TYR A 53 -2.66 -5.88 4.28
N ASP A 54 -1.83 -6.91 4.07
CA ASP A 54 -0.85 -7.36 5.07
C ASP A 54 0.13 -6.24 5.48
N ARG A 55 0.71 -5.53 4.50
CA ARG A 55 1.65 -4.43 4.76
C ARG A 55 0.96 -3.21 5.36
N ALA A 56 -0.29 -2.96 4.96
CA ALA A 56 -1.07 -1.86 5.51
C ALA A 56 -1.37 -2.11 7.00
N GLU A 57 -1.71 -3.35 7.36
CA GLU A 57 -1.99 -3.75 8.74
C GLU A 57 -0.74 -3.71 9.62
N ILE A 58 0.42 -4.17 9.13
CA ILE A 58 1.70 -4.04 9.84
C ILE A 58 2.00 -2.56 10.13
N ALA A 59 1.91 -1.70 9.10
CA ALA A 59 2.13 -0.27 9.26
C ALA A 59 1.10 0.37 10.22
N ARG A 60 -0.17 -0.03 10.16
CA ARG A 60 -1.21 0.44 11.06
C ARG A 60 -0.87 0.10 12.50
N LEU A 61 -0.53 -1.15 12.77
CA LEU A 61 -0.20 -1.64 14.11
C LEU A 61 1.01 -0.88 14.66
N PHE A 62 2.07 -0.75 13.87
CA PHE A 62 3.24 0.05 14.25
C PHE A 62 2.85 1.49 14.63
N LEU A 63 2.09 2.19 13.77
CA LEU A 63 1.65 3.56 14.04
C LEU A 63 0.74 3.66 15.29
N THR A 64 -0.13 2.67 15.52
CA THR A 64 -0.96 2.59 16.73
C THR A 64 -0.10 2.47 17.99
N LEU A 65 0.95 1.63 17.95
CA LEU A 65 1.89 1.47 19.07
C LEU A 65 2.69 2.75 19.34
N GLU A 66 3.03 3.50 18.29
CA GLU A 66 3.68 4.82 18.35
C GLU A 66 2.74 5.98 18.76
N GLY A 67 1.49 5.67 19.12
CA GLY A 67 0.50 6.62 19.65
C GLY A 67 -0.26 7.42 18.59
N PHE A 68 -0.21 7.05 17.32
CA PHE A 68 -1.03 7.67 16.28
C PHE A 68 -2.45 7.08 16.27
N GLN A 69 -3.43 7.91 15.92
CA GLN A 69 -4.73 7.40 15.48
C GLN A 69 -4.56 6.84 14.07
N SER A 70 -4.65 5.52 13.91
CA SER A 70 -4.50 4.86 12.62
C SER A 70 -5.60 3.85 12.30
N ARG A 71 -5.94 3.76 11.01
CA ARG A 71 -6.80 2.73 10.41
C ARG A 71 -6.14 2.23 9.13
N TYR A 72 -6.70 1.20 8.54
CA TYR A 72 -6.20 0.60 7.30
C TYR A 72 -7.36 0.24 6.38
N LEU A 73 -7.05 0.03 5.10
CA LEU A 73 -8.00 -0.43 4.11
C LEU A 73 -8.00 -1.97 4.05
N ASN A 74 -9.06 -2.60 4.59
CA ASN A 74 -9.15 -4.06 4.76
C ASN A 74 -9.01 -4.86 3.46
N GLU A 75 -9.56 -4.37 2.35
CA GLU A 75 -9.49 -5.04 1.03
C GLU A 75 -8.35 -4.52 0.15
N GLY A 76 -7.52 -3.61 0.70
CA GLY A 76 -6.46 -2.95 -0.05
C GLY A 76 -6.92 -2.10 -1.22
N MET A 77 -5.95 -1.63 -1.99
CA MET A 77 -6.21 -0.86 -3.22
C MET A 77 -6.93 -1.69 -4.28
N LEU A 78 -6.71 -3.00 -4.33
CA LEU A 78 -7.37 -3.87 -5.30
C LEU A 78 -8.88 -3.91 -5.06
N GLY A 79 -9.33 -4.06 -3.81
CA GLY A 79 -10.76 -4.00 -3.48
C GLY A 79 -11.36 -2.62 -3.74
N LEU A 80 -10.63 -1.55 -3.41
CA LEU A 80 -11.07 -0.19 -3.72
C LEU A 80 -11.24 0.03 -5.23
N VAL A 81 -10.26 -0.38 -6.04
CA VAL A 81 -10.32 -0.24 -7.50
C VAL A 81 -11.44 -1.09 -8.09
N ASP A 82 -11.71 -2.29 -7.56
CA ASP A 82 -12.84 -3.11 -7.98
C ASP A 82 -14.19 -2.42 -7.69
N ALA A 83 -14.33 -1.81 -6.50
CA ALA A 83 -15.53 -1.05 -6.13
C ALA A 83 -15.71 0.21 -6.99
N LEU A 84 -14.61 0.82 -7.44
CA LEU A 84 -14.61 2.02 -8.29
C LEU A 84 -14.61 1.72 -9.79
N ARG A 85 -14.75 0.45 -10.21
CA ARG A 85 -14.71 0.05 -11.62
C ARG A 85 -16.10 -0.22 -12.20
N GLY A 86 -16.38 0.39 -13.35
CA GLY A 86 -17.55 0.06 -14.18
C GLY A 86 -18.88 0.29 -13.48
N ASP A 87 -19.83 -0.62 -13.66
CA ASP A 87 -21.18 -0.49 -13.09
C ASP A 87 -21.20 -0.56 -11.56
N LYS A 88 -20.23 -1.25 -10.93
CA LYS A 88 -20.06 -1.25 -9.47
C LYS A 88 -19.84 0.17 -8.93
N ALA A 89 -19.07 0.98 -9.67
CA ALA A 89 -18.81 2.36 -9.31
C ALA A 89 -20.10 3.20 -9.37
N ARG A 90 -20.91 3.00 -10.41
CA ARG A 90 -22.20 3.70 -10.58
C ARG A 90 -23.14 3.38 -9.44
N ASP A 91 -23.26 2.11 -9.07
CA ASP A 91 -24.13 1.66 -7.99
C ASP A 91 -23.64 2.16 -6.63
N LEU A 92 -22.32 2.13 -6.40
CA LEU A 92 -21.72 2.73 -5.21
C LEU A 92 -22.05 4.22 -5.11
N MET A 93 -21.91 4.98 -6.20
CA MET A 93 -22.21 6.41 -6.22
C MET A 93 -23.69 6.71 -5.97
N ARG A 94 -24.62 5.88 -6.47
CA ARG A 94 -26.06 5.99 -6.18
C ARG A 94 -26.37 5.74 -4.70
N ARG A 95 -25.74 4.71 -4.11
CA ARG A 95 -25.86 4.43 -2.67
C ARG A 95 -25.36 5.59 -1.82
N LEU A 96 -24.20 6.17 -2.19
CA LEU A 96 -23.60 7.29 -1.48
C LEU A 96 -24.41 8.59 -1.62
N SER A 97 -25.10 8.80 -2.75
CA SER A 97 -25.96 9.97 -2.96
C SER A 97 -27.35 9.86 -2.32
N GLY A 98 -27.63 8.76 -1.60
CA GLY A 98 -28.92 8.54 -0.93
C GLY A 98 -30.07 8.23 -1.91
N GLN A 99 -29.75 7.92 -3.17
CA GLN A 99 -30.73 7.46 -4.15
C GLN A 99 -30.84 5.94 -4.02
N SER A 100 -31.68 5.49 -3.07
CA SER A 100 -32.04 4.08 -2.91
C SER A 100 -33.19 3.67 -3.81
#